data_AF-A0AAW3Q076-F1
#
_entry.id   AF-A0AAW3Q076-F1
#
_cell.length_a   1.000
_cell.length_b   1.000
_cell.length_c   1.000
_cell.angle_alpha   90.00
_cell.angle_beta   90.00
_cell.angle_gamma   90.00
#
_symmetry.space_group_name_H-M   'P 1'
#
loop_
_entity.id
_entity.type
_entity.pdbx_description
1 polymer ?
#
loop_
_entity_poly.entity_id
_entity_poly.type
_entity_poly.pdbx_seq_one_letter_code
_entity_poly.pdbx_strand_id
1 'polypeptide(L)' 'MSKYQKLDALIVASIDESPKKFAAVNTGAVREESERLAREECRPTTFGEVVAWRIVDRRLQAARKSGKIRSTSKGWVKS' A
#
# COMPACT_ATOMS: atom_id res chain seq x y z
N MET A 1 -0.16 -17.85 1.77
CA MET A 1 -0.04 -16.50 2.37
C MET A 1 0.63 -15.59 1.34
N SER A 2 0.04 -14.43 1.03
CA SER A 2 0.61 -13.50 0.04
C SER A 2 1.81 -12.79 0.67
N LYS A 3 2.90 -12.57 -0.10
CA LYS A 3 4.05 -11.77 0.37
C LYS A 3 3.69 -10.35 0.80
N TYR A 4 2.54 -9.83 0.35
CA TYR A 4 2.03 -8.50 0.69
C TYR A 4 1.16 -8.47 1.95
N GLN A 5 0.95 -9.59 2.64
CA GLN A 5 -0.03 -9.67 3.71
C GLN A 5 0.27 -8.74 4.89
N LYS A 6 1.57 -8.57 5.23
CA LYS A 6 2.00 -7.60 6.25
C LYS A 6 1.70 -6.16 5.80
N LEU A 7 2.05 -5.81 4.56
CA LEU A 7 1.77 -4.50 4.00
C LEU A 7 0.26 -4.20 3.95
N ASP A 8 -0.56 -5.17 3.54
CA ASP A 8 -2.01 -5.03 3.49
C ASP A 8 -2.60 -4.75 4.88
N ALA A 9 -2.11 -5.45 5.91
CA ALA A 9 -2.53 -5.22 7.29
C ALA A 9 -2.18 -3.82 7.76
N LEU A 10 -0.96 -3.35 7.47
CA LEU A 10 -0.51 -1.99 7.81
C LEU A 10 -1.34 -0.92 7.09
N ILE A 11 -1.63 -1.10 5.79
CA ILE A 11 -2.46 -0.18 5.02
C ILE A 11 -3.86 -0.07 5.63
N VAL A 12 -4.52 -1.20 5.88
CA VAL A 12 -5.88 -1.20 6.45
C VAL A 12 -5.90 -0.64 7.87
N ALA A 13 -4.88 -0.91 8.69
CA ALA A 13 -4.75 -0.34 10.03
C ALA A 13 -4.50 1.18 10.01
N SER A 14 -3.83 1.69 8.96
CA SER A 14 -3.57 3.12 8.81
C SER A 14 -4.79 3.94 8.38
N ILE A 15 -5.86 3.29 7.91
CA ILE A 15 -7.07 3.95 7.37
C ILE A 15 -8.22 3.83 8.38
N ASP A 16 -8.91 4.94 8.61
CA ASP A 16 -10.07 5.04 9.48
C ASP A 16 -11.29 5.60 8.71
N GLU A 17 -12.31 6.04 9.43
CA GLU A 17 -13.53 6.62 8.85
C GLU A 17 -13.29 7.99 8.22
N SER A 18 -12.21 8.68 8.60
CA SER A 18 -11.84 9.98 8.02
C SER A 18 -11.03 9.79 6.74
N PRO A 19 -11.33 10.54 5.66
CA PRO A 19 -10.58 10.41 4.41
C PRO A 19 -9.09 10.70 4.56
N LYS A 20 -8.25 9.71 4.25
CA LYS A 20 -6.78 9.85 4.26
C LYS A 20 -6.20 9.93 2.85
N LYS A 21 -5.39 10.96 2.60
CA LYS A 21 -4.63 11.11 1.35
C LYS A 21 -3.56 10.03 1.25
N PHE A 22 -3.14 9.71 0.02
CA PHE A 22 -2.06 8.75 -0.24
C PHE A 22 -0.79 9.04 0.59
N ALA A 23 -0.35 10.30 0.65
CA ALA A 23 0.85 10.68 1.41
C ALA A 23 0.73 10.40 2.91
N ALA A 24 -0.48 10.44 3.48
CA ALA A 24 -0.73 10.10 4.88
C ALA A 24 -0.76 8.59 5.13
N VAL A 25 -1.08 7.80 4.11
CA VAL A 25 -1.01 6.33 4.16
C VAL A 25 0.42 5.84 3.90
N ASN A 26 1.11 6.41 2.91
CA ASN A 26 2.46 6.04 2.50
C ASN A 26 3.53 6.69 3.39
N THR A 27 3.48 6.40 4.69
CA THR A 27 4.43 6.88 5.69
C THR A 27 4.67 5.83 6.78
N GLY A 28 5.68 6.04 7.63
CA GLY A 28 6.03 5.15 8.74
C GLY A 28 6.14 3.69 8.31
N ALA A 29 5.50 2.79 9.07
CA ALA A 29 5.56 1.34 8.86
C ALA A 29 5.10 0.88 7.45
N VAL A 30 4.13 1.58 6.84
CA VAL A 30 3.68 1.26 5.47
C VAL A 30 4.82 1.52 4.47
N ARG A 31 5.48 2.68 4.60
CA ARG A 31 6.60 3.06 3.75
C ARG A 31 7.77 2.10 3.92
N GLU A 32 8.20 1.85 5.16
CA GLU A 32 9.30 0.95 5.48
C GLU A 32 9.09 -0.46 4.91
N GLU A 33 7.89 -1.02 5.09
CA GLU A 33 7.57 -2.35 4.58
C GLU A 33 7.52 -2.38 3.05
N SER A 34 7.00 -1.32 2.41
CA SER A 34 7.01 -1.21 0.95
C SER A 34 8.42 -1.07 0.36
N GLU A 35 9.33 -0.39 1.05
CA GLU A 35 10.72 -0.25 0.67
C GLU A 35 11.48 -1.57 0.82
N ARG A 36 11.22 -2.32 1.90
CA ARG A 36 11.75 -3.69 2.07
C ARG A 36 11.32 -4.60 0.92
N LEU A 37 10.02 -4.60 0.60
CA LEU A 37 9.47 -5.38 -0.51
C LEU A 37 10.05 -4.98 -1.86
N ALA A 38 10.21 -3.67 -2.10
CA ALA A 38 10.83 -3.17 -3.33
C ALA A 38 12.27 -3.66 -3.49
N ARG A 39 13.06 -3.67 -2.42
CA ARG A 39 14.43 -4.22 -2.42
C ARG A 39 14.45 -5.73 -2.69
N GLU A 40 13.52 -6.48 -2.11
CA GLU A 40 13.40 -7.93 -2.33
C GLU A 40 12.94 -8.31 -3.75
N GLU A 41 12.12 -7.44 -4.37
CA GLU A 41 11.67 -7.60 -5.75
C GLU A 41 12.68 -7.10 -6.77
N CYS A 42 13.62 -6.24 -6.36
CA CYS A 42 14.71 -5.78 -7.20
C CYS A 42 15.70 -6.93 -7.41
N ARG A 43 15.70 -7.50 -8.61
CA ARG A 43 16.60 -8.56 -9.05
C ARG A 43 17.49 -8.03 -10.17
N PRO A 44 18.66 -8.64 -10.44
CA PRO A 44 19.52 -8.24 -11.55
C PRO A 44 18.82 -8.28 -12.92
N THR A 45 17.76 -9.09 -13.05
CA THR A 45 16.95 -9.22 -14.26
C THR A 45 15.69 -8.34 -14.25
N THR A 46 15.49 -7.51 -13.22
CA THR A 46 14.36 -6.59 -13.17
C THR A 46 14.61 -5.47 -14.18
N PHE A 47 13.82 -5.44 -15.25
CA PHE A 47 13.80 -4.33 -16.19
C PHE A 47 13.03 -3.16 -15.57
N GLY A 48 13.76 -2.13 -15.14
CA GLY A 48 13.21 -0.91 -14.53
C GLY A 48 13.26 -0.91 -12.98
N GLU A 49 12.91 0.22 -12.39
CA GLU A 49 12.93 0.41 -10.93
C GLU A 49 11.68 -0.20 -10.27
N VAL A 50 11.88 -1.06 -9.26
CA VAL A 50 10.78 -1.42 -8.36
C VAL A 50 10.58 -0.28 -7.38
N VAL A 51 9.60 0.56 -7.67
CA VAL A 51 9.34 1.75 -6.86
C VAL A 51 8.39 1.42 -5.71
N ALA A 52 8.86 1.58 -4.47
CA ALA A 52 8.13 1.23 -3.25
C ALA A 52 6.71 1.82 -3.18
N TRP A 53 6.55 3.11 -3.50
CA TRP A 53 5.23 3.76 -3.46
C TRP A 53 4.23 3.14 -4.45
N ARG A 54 4.70 2.57 -5.59
CA ARG A 54 3.83 1.87 -6.55
C ARG A 54 3.31 0.55 -5.99
N ILE A 55 4.07 -0.10 -5.11
CA ILE A 55 3.60 -1.28 -4.38
C ILE A 55 2.43 -0.86 -3.48
N VAL A 56 2.58 0.22 -2.71
CA VAL A 56 1.51 0.76 -1.85
C VAL A 56 0.25 1.08 -2.65
N ASP A 57 0.38 1.81 -3.77
CA ASP A 57 -0.77 2.16 -4.62
C ASP A 57 -1.51 0.93 -5.16
N ARG A 58 -0.77 -0.07 -5.67
CA ARG A 58 -1.36 -1.34 -6.12
C ARG A 58 -2.09 -2.08 -4.99
N ARG A 59 -1.52 -2.06 -3.77
CA ARG A 59 -2.15 -2.70 -2.60
C ARG A 59 -3.39 -1.95 -2.13
N LEU A 60 -3.41 -0.62 -2.19
CA LEU A 60 -4.63 0.18 -1.96
C LEU A 60 -5.75 -0.21 -2.92
N GLN A 61 -5.44 -0.33 -4.22
CA GLN A 61 -6.43 -0.78 -5.21
C GLN A 61 -6.91 -2.22 -4.95
N ALA A 62 -6.02 -3.13 -4.51
CA ALA A 62 -6.41 -4.48 -4.14
C ALA A 62 -7.34 -4.50 -2.92
N ALA A 63 -7.02 -3.74 -1.87
CA ALA A 63 -7.85 -3.60 -0.68
C ALA A 63 -9.23 -2.99 -0.99
N ARG A 64 -9.28 -2.03 -1.92
CA ARG A 64 -10.53 -1.46 -2.45
C ARG A 64 -11.38 -2.52 -3.14
N LYS A 65 -10.78 -3.29 -4.04
CA LYS A 65 -11.47 -4.37 -4.76
C LYS A 65 -11.97 -5.47 -3.82
N SER A 66 -11.27 -5.72 -2.71
CA SER A 66 -11.72 -6.67 -1.68
C SER A 66 -12.74 -6.08 -0.70
N GLY A 67 -13.19 -4.83 -0.89
CA GLY A 67 -14.19 -4.19 -0.05
C GLY A 67 -13.72 -3.81 1.37
N LYS A 68 -12.42 -3.77 1.64
CA LYS A 68 -11.88 -3.39 2.97
C LYS A 68 -11.82 -1.88 3.17
N ILE A 69 -11.66 -1.15 2.07
CA ILE A 69 -11.55 0.30 2.03
C ILE A 69 -12.29 0.83 0.79
N ARG A 70 -12.60 2.12 0.79
CA ARG A 70 -13.21 2.82 -0.34
C ARG A 70 -12.37 4.03 -0.72
N SER A 71 -12.37 4.36 -2.01
CA SER A 71 -11.80 5.60 -2.53
C SER A 71 -12.89 6.65 -2.59
N THR A 72 -12.58 7.86 -2.14
CA THR A 72 -13.44 9.04 -2.20
C THR A 72 -12.69 10.15 -2.95
N SER A 73 -13.36 11.26 -3.25
CA SER A 73 -12.69 12.45 -3.82
C SER A 73 -11.68 13.08 -2.86
N LYS A 74 -11.75 12.79 -1.55
CA LYS A 74 -10.87 13.37 -0.51
C LYS A 74 -9.77 12.41 -0.04
N GLY A 75 -9.82 11.14 -0.43
CA GLY A 75 -8.87 10.12 -0.01
C GLY A 75 -9.51 8.76 0.26
N TRP A 76 -8.80 7.93 1.02
CA TRP A 76 -9.18 6.57 1.37
C TRP A 76 -9.89 6.53 2.71
N VAL A 77 -10.97 5.76 2.79
CA VAL A 77 -11.74 5.53 4.02
C VAL A 77 -11.95 4.04 4.24
N LYS A 78 -12.15 3.66 5.50
CA LYS A 78 -12.50 2.28 5.85
C LYS A 78 -13.92 1.97 5.38
N SER A 79 -14.11 0.77 4.83
CA SER A 79 -15.42 0.32 4.33
C SER A 79 -16.25 -0.35 5.40
#